data_AF-A0A4Q7F7Z8-F1
#
_entry.id   AF-A0A4Q7F7Z8-F1
#
_cell.length_a   1.000
_cell.length_b   1.000
_cell.length_c   1.000
_cell.angle_alpha   90.00
_cell.angle_beta   90.00
_cell.angle_gamma   90.00
#
_symmetry.space_group_name_H-M   'P 1'
#
loop_
_entity.id
_entity.type
_entity.pdbx_description
1 polymer ?
#
loop_
_entity_poly.entity_id
_entity_poly.type
_entity_poly.pdbx_seq_one_letter_code
_entity_poly.pdbx_strand_id
1 'polypeptide(L)'
;MGANAPLGDRSSRESKSSRNRDLSSPSHELSLLTPRITFSSETSDTYVARIVLQQAPDIDGFFSFGAGGPYNEMARSIREISPLMHKNGKLFMAGIAPFYRGLGNNFRVFESNGFEGMQKRWLAAIEADADWVELVTWNDWSEATYLKPFGRPQESIWKHPAWRSLPDHGAFLQASRFYLDWFKTGAPPPIQRDRIFYFYQLHPRSAEGTRDFSSLDRGRPKFWEQLTDQFHLATFLTSPAHLSVRIGDHSHSLNLPAGAQLVSVPMSLGRVVLRVERGDKLLGEAELPFPIRSDAGTENFNYFTGELALDAWRSAP
;
A
#
# COMPACT_ATOMS: atom_id res chain seq x y z
N MET A 1 -53.31 -8.91 26.11
CA MET A 1 -54.06 -10.10 26.56
C MET A 1 -54.75 -10.70 25.34
N GLY A 2 -54.59 -12.01 25.13
CA GLY A 2 -55.22 -12.81 24.06
C GLY A 2 -54.43 -12.79 22.74
N ALA A 3 -54.14 -13.91 22.06
CA ALA A 3 -54.30 -15.33 22.36
C ALA A 3 -53.32 -16.12 21.45
N ASN A 4 -52.80 -17.25 21.96
CA ASN A 4 -51.94 -18.22 21.25
C ASN A 4 -52.82 -19.26 20.52
N ALA A 5 -52.56 -19.51 19.23
CA ALA A 5 -51.95 -20.74 18.64
C ALA A 5 -53.02 -21.73 18.08
N PRO A 6 -52.70 -22.82 17.32
CA PRO A 6 -51.42 -23.27 16.74
C PRO A 6 -51.50 -23.93 15.30
N LEU A 7 -50.33 -24.38 14.80
CA LEU A 7 -50.03 -25.58 13.97
C LEU A 7 -50.35 -25.64 12.45
N GLY A 8 -49.39 -26.18 11.67
CA GLY A 8 -49.69 -26.90 10.42
C GLY A 8 -48.61 -26.91 9.34
N ASP A 9 -47.71 -27.90 9.39
CA ASP A 9 -46.79 -28.32 8.34
C ASP A 9 -47.52 -29.07 7.20
N ARG A 10 -47.18 -28.83 5.92
CA ARG A 10 -46.85 -29.86 4.90
C ARG A 10 -46.76 -29.35 3.45
N SER A 11 -45.80 -29.97 2.77
CA SER A 11 -45.41 -30.00 1.36
C SER A 11 -46.50 -29.98 0.28
N SER A 12 -46.16 -29.45 -0.91
CA SER A 12 -46.26 -30.20 -2.18
C SER A 12 -45.51 -29.52 -3.34
N ARG A 13 -44.90 -30.36 -4.18
CA ARG A 13 -44.27 -30.05 -5.47
C ARG A 13 -45.35 -29.81 -6.53
N GLU A 14 -45.12 -28.90 -7.48
CA GLU A 14 -45.74 -28.96 -8.80
C GLU A 14 -44.73 -28.67 -9.91
N SER A 15 -44.62 -29.63 -10.84
CA SER A 15 -44.00 -29.53 -12.15
C SER A 15 -44.98 -28.93 -13.15
N LYS A 16 -44.55 -28.05 -14.06
CA LYS A 16 -45.24 -27.83 -15.34
C LYS A 16 -44.25 -27.64 -16.48
N SER A 17 -44.41 -28.47 -17.51
CA SER A 17 -43.71 -28.39 -18.78
C SER A 17 -44.57 -27.68 -19.84
N SER A 18 -43.87 -27.06 -20.79
CA SER A 18 -44.24 -26.74 -22.18
C SER A 18 -45.39 -25.78 -22.46
N ARG A 19 -45.06 -24.69 -23.18
CA ARG A 19 -45.66 -24.35 -24.50
C ARG A 19 -44.82 -23.27 -25.18
N ASN A 20 -44.30 -23.62 -26.36
CA ASN A 20 -43.70 -22.74 -27.35
C ASN A 20 -44.63 -21.57 -27.70
N ARG A 21 -44.08 -20.36 -27.80
CA ARG A 21 -44.44 -19.39 -28.83
C ARG A 21 -43.18 -18.68 -29.32
N ASP A 22 -42.97 -18.83 -30.63
CA ASP A 22 -42.09 -18.02 -31.46
C ASP A 22 -42.42 -16.53 -31.30
N LEU A 23 -41.41 -15.74 -30.95
CA LEU A 23 -41.34 -14.31 -31.21
C LEU A 23 -39.91 -14.00 -31.64
N SER A 24 -39.71 -14.02 -32.95
CA SER A 24 -38.53 -13.47 -33.59
C SER A 24 -38.48 -11.96 -33.34
N SER A 25 -37.38 -11.50 -32.74
CA SER A 25 -36.93 -10.11 -32.81
C SER A 25 -35.45 -10.11 -33.18
N PRO A 26 -34.99 -9.11 -33.96
CA PRO A 26 -33.70 -9.19 -34.62
C PRO A 26 -32.58 -9.10 -33.58
N SER A 27 -31.72 -10.11 -33.59
CA SER A 27 -30.45 -10.12 -32.89
C SER A 27 -29.55 -9.01 -33.47
N HIS A 28 -29.44 -7.89 -32.77
CA HIS A 28 -28.21 -7.10 -32.85
C HIS A 28 -27.12 -7.91 -32.12
N GLU A 29 -26.46 -8.81 -32.83
CA GLU A 29 -25.17 -9.33 -32.41
C GLU A 29 -24.19 -8.15 -32.37
N LEU A 30 -23.98 -7.61 -31.17
CA LEU A 30 -22.69 -7.01 -30.84
C LEU A 30 -21.68 -8.16 -30.93
N SER A 31 -21.08 -8.31 -32.11
CA SER A 31 -19.84 -9.05 -32.30
C SER A 31 -18.82 -8.47 -31.33
N LEU A 32 -18.74 -9.08 -30.15
CA LEU A 32 -17.61 -8.96 -29.27
C LEU A 32 -16.46 -9.64 -29.99
N LEU A 33 -15.81 -8.86 -30.85
CA LEU A 33 -14.42 -9.07 -31.23
C LEU A 33 -13.64 -9.15 -29.93
N THR A 34 -13.55 -10.33 -29.32
CA THR A 34 -12.52 -10.63 -28.33
C THR A 34 -11.20 -10.40 -29.06
N PRO A 35 -10.42 -9.37 -28.70
CA PRO A 35 -9.08 -9.28 -29.21
C PRO A 35 -8.37 -10.52 -28.67
N ARG A 36 -7.71 -11.28 -29.54
CA ARG A 36 -6.64 -12.17 -29.11
C ARG A 36 -5.62 -11.28 -28.40
N ILE A 37 -5.64 -11.32 -27.06
CA ILE A 37 -4.69 -10.58 -26.23
C ILE A 37 -3.32 -11.21 -26.47
N THR A 38 -2.57 -10.63 -27.40
CA THR A 38 -1.13 -10.81 -27.48
C THR A 38 -0.51 -10.05 -26.32
N PHE A 39 -0.14 -10.76 -25.25
CA PHE A 39 0.72 -10.22 -24.20
C PHE A 39 2.14 -10.01 -24.75
N SER A 40 2.44 -8.80 -25.25
CA SER A 40 3.80 -8.22 -25.21
C SER A 40 3.81 -6.76 -25.69
N SER A 41 3.79 -5.80 -24.74
CA SER A 41 4.75 -4.68 -24.67
C SER A 41 4.42 -3.62 -23.61
N GLU A 42 3.15 -3.40 -23.23
CA GLU A 42 2.72 -2.34 -22.28
C GLU A 42 2.02 -2.89 -21.03
N THR A 43 1.86 -2.07 -19.97
CA THR A 43 1.12 -2.45 -18.76
C THR A 43 -0.41 -2.44 -18.96
N SER A 44 -1.15 -3.12 -18.07
CA SER A 44 -2.63 -3.11 -18.09
C SER A 44 -3.21 -1.69 -17.97
N ASP A 45 -2.65 -0.86 -17.09
CA ASP A 45 -3.12 0.52 -16.93
C ASP A 45 -2.82 1.37 -18.18
N THR A 46 -1.67 1.13 -18.83
CA THR A 46 -1.33 1.76 -20.11
C THR A 46 -2.31 1.38 -21.21
N TYR A 47 -2.66 0.10 -21.29
CA TYR A 47 -3.68 -0.39 -22.21
C TYR A 47 -5.01 0.34 -21.99
N VAL A 48 -5.48 0.42 -20.74
CA VAL A 48 -6.72 1.12 -20.38
C VAL A 48 -6.64 2.60 -20.75
N ALA A 49 -5.55 3.27 -20.42
CA ALA A 49 -5.32 4.68 -20.76
C ALA A 49 -5.45 4.94 -22.27
N ARG A 50 -4.87 4.06 -23.10
CA ARG A 50 -5.00 4.15 -24.56
C ARG A 50 -6.43 3.92 -25.04
N ILE A 51 -7.14 2.94 -24.48
CA ILE A 51 -8.54 2.69 -24.84
C ILE A 51 -9.42 3.90 -24.46
N VAL A 52 -9.17 4.51 -23.30
CA VAL A 52 -9.88 5.73 -22.87
C VAL A 52 -9.64 6.88 -23.85
N LEU A 53 -8.39 7.12 -24.29
CA LEU A 53 -8.09 8.12 -25.31
C LEU A 53 -8.82 7.86 -26.64
N GLN A 54 -8.98 6.59 -27.03
CA GLN A 54 -9.67 6.22 -28.27
C GLN A 54 -11.19 6.40 -28.17
N GLN A 55 -11.79 6.06 -27.02
CA GLN A 55 -13.24 6.04 -26.84
C GLN A 55 -13.81 7.37 -26.32
N ALA A 56 -12.99 8.16 -25.64
CA ALA A 56 -13.38 9.43 -25.05
C ALA A 56 -12.30 10.51 -25.34
N PRO A 57 -12.11 10.90 -26.62
CA PRO A 57 -11.07 11.85 -27.00
C PRO A 57 -11.25 13.25 -26.38
N ASP A 58 -12.45 13.57 -25.90
CA ASP A 58 -12.80 14.89 -25.35
C ASP A 58 -12.42 15.07 -23.87
N ILE A 59 -11.90 14.04 -23.18
CA ILE A 59 -11.44 14.19 -21.79
C ILE A 59 -10.26 15.16 -21.70
N ASP A 60 -10.11 15.86 -20.58
CA ASP A 60 -8.96 16.76 -20.35
C ASP A 60 -7.69 16.01 -19.92
N GLY A 61 -7.84 14.85 -19.29
CA GLY A 61 -6.73 14.09 -18.74
C GLY A 61 -7.11 12.74 -18.17
N PHE A 62 -6.09 12.00 -17.72
CA PHE A 62 -6.23 10.67 -17.15
C PHE A 62 -5.60 10.62 -15.76
N PHE A 63 -6.32 10.06 -14.80
CA PHE A 63 -5.81 9.78 -13.45
C PHE A 63 -5.64 8.27 -13.27
N SER A 64 -4.43 7.83 -12.89
CA SER A 64 -4.21 6.44 -12.47
C SER A 64 -4.27 6.33 -10.94
N PHE A 65 -5.32 5.71 -10.39
CA PHE A 65 -5.43 5.46 -8.94
C PHE A 65 -4.33 4.52 -8.42
N GLY A 66 -4.00 3.46 -9.18
CA GLY A 66 -2.76 2.69 -9.04
C GLY A 66 -2.38 2.25 -7.62
N ALA A 67 -3.28 1.57 -6.90
CA ALA A 67 -3.04 1.15 -5.50
C ALA A 67 -2.91 -0.38 -5.32
N GLY A 68 -3.68 -1.18 -6.05
CA GLY A 68 -3.85 -2.62 -5.80
C GLY A 68 -3.06 -3.55 -6.73
N GLY A 69 -1.73 -3.40 -6.79
CA GLY A 69 -0.87 -4.25 -7.62
C GLY A 69 0.62 -4.24 -7.20
N PRO A 70 1.51 -4.90 -7.97
CA PRO A 70 2.95 -4.83 -7.75
C PRO A 70 3.49 -3.42 -8.02
N TYR A 71 4.27 -2.85 -7.10
CA TYR A 71 4.73 -1.45 -7.24
C TYR A 71 5.63 -1.21 -8.46
N ASN A 72 6.39 -2.21 -8.91
CA ASN A 72 7.22 -2.08 -10.12
C ASN A 72 6.35 -1.91 -11.37
N GLU A 73 5.23 -2.63 -11.44
CA GLU A 73 4.27 -2.47 -12.54
C GLU A 73 3.59 -1.11 -12.48
N MET A 74 3.17 -0.65 -11.30
CA MET A 74 2.53 0.66 -11.15
C MET A 74 3.48 1.83 -11.47
N ALA A 75 4.74 1.74 -11.03
CA ALA A 75 5.77 2.72 -11.41
C ALA A 75 6.06 2.69 -12.92
N ARG A 76 6.00 1.51 -13.54
CA ARG A 76 6.12 1.38 -15.00
C ARG A 76 4.91 2.00 -15.71
N SER A 77 3.70 1.78 -15.23
CA SER A 77 2.48 2.40 -15.78
C SER A 77 2.56 3.91 -15.78
N ILE A 78 3.04 4.54 -14.69
CA ILE A 78 3.27 6.00 -14.64
C ILE A 78 4.21 6.45 -15.77
N ARG A 79 5.34 5.75 -15.97
CA ARG A 79 6.31 6.07 -17.03
C ARG A 79 5.76 5.90 -18.45
N GLU A 80 4.82 4.98 -18.64
CA GLU A 80 4.20 4.73 -19.93
C GLU A 80 3.01 5.65 -20.22
N ILE A 81 2.19 5.96 -19.21
CA ILE A 81 0.95 6.73 -19.37
C ILE A 81 1.23 8.23 -19.51
N SER A 82 2.17 8.81 -18.75
CA SER A 82 2.43 10.25 -18.83
C SER A 82 2.78 10.71 -20.26
N PRO A 83 3.78 10.10 -20.95
CA PRO A 83 4.10 10.49 -22.32
C PRO A 83 2.99 10.18 -23.32
N LEU A 84 2.21 9.12 -23.07
CA LEU A 84 1.03 8.79 -23.87
C LEU A 84 -0.04 9.89 -23.80
N MET A 85 -0.32 10.42 -22.60
CA MET A 85 -1.27 11.52 -22.43
C MET A 85 -0.77 12.81 -23.08
N HIS A 86 0.48 13.19 -22.82
CA HIS A 86 1.09 14.40 -23.38
C HIS A 86 1.11 14.40 -24.90
N LYS A 87 1.43 13.25 -25.53
CA LYS A 87 1.40 13.11 -26.99
C LYS A 87 0.01 13.38 -27.59
N ASN A 88 -1.05 13.22 -26.80
CA ASN A 88 -2.43 13.49 -27.19
C ASN A 88 -2.96 14.83 -26.65
N GLY A 89 -2.08 15.70 -26.12
CA GLY A 89 -2.46 17.01 -25.57
C GLY A 89 -3.31 16.92 -24.31
N LYS A 90 -3.18 15.83 -23.53
CA LYS A 90 -3.96 15.56 -22.31
C LYS A 90 -3.07 15.64 -21.07
N LEU A 91 -3.68 16.00 -19.95
CA LEU A 91 -3.03 15.99 -18.64
C LEU A 91 -2.94 14.56 -18.08
N PHE A 92 -1.91 14.29 -17.29
CA PHE A 92 -1.78 13.07 -16.50
C PHE A 92 -1.63 13.35 -15.01
N MET A 93 -2.45 12.67 -14.20
CA MET A 93 -2.33 12.64 -12.75
C MET A 93 -1.84 11.27 -12.29
N ALA A 94 -0.66 11.21 -11.69
CA ALA A 94 -0.06 9.98 -11.19
C ALA A 94 -0.55 9.65 -9.76
N GLY A 95 -1.07 8.43 -9.56
CA GLY A 95 -1.38 7.93 -8.23
C GLY A 95 -0.15 7.40 -7.50
N ILE A 96 0.05 7.88 -6.28
CA ILE A 96 1.15 7.48 -5.41
C ILE A 96 0.57 6.90 -4.13
N ALA A 97 0.62 5.57 -4.02
CA ALA A 97 0.14 4.85 -2.86
C ALA A 97 1.29 4.24 -2.04
N PRO A 98 1.11 4.02 -0.73
CA PRO A 98 2.14 3.40 0.11
C PRO A 98 2.25 1.90 -0.20
N PHE A 99 1.32 1.14 0.36
CA PHE A 99 1.22 -0.31 0.42
C PHE A 99 -0.25 -0.71 0.18
N TYR A 100 -0.49 -1.98 -0.15
CA TYR A 100 -1.84 -2.50 -0.33
C TYR A 100 -2.08 -3.75 0.50
N ARG A 101 -3.14 -3.69 1.32
CA ARG A 101 -3.68 -4.83 2.06
C ARG A 101 -5.18 -4.70 2.25
N GLY A 102 -5.94 -5.56 1.58
CA GLY A 102 -7.39 -5.56 1.71
C GLY A 102 -7.88 -6.27 2.97
N LEU A 103 -8.34 -5.51 3.97
CA LEU A 103 -8.75 -5.99 5.29
C LEU A 103 -10.21 -6.47 5.35
N GLY A 104 -10.99 -6.31 4.28
CA GLY A 104 -12.35 -6.82 4.14
C GLY A 104 -12.45 -8.04 3.21
N ASN A 105 -13.49 -8.08 2.38
CA ASN A 105 -13.74 -9.18 1.43
C ASN A 105 -12.62 -9.36 0.38
N ASN A 106 -11.79 -8.33 0.19
CA ASN A 106 -10.73 -8.31 -0.80
C ASN A 106 -9.38 -8.76 -0.19
N PHE A 107 -9.31 -10.03 0.25
CA PHE A 107 -8.20 -10.57 1.05
C PHE A 107 -6.91 -10.82 0.21
N ARG A 108 -6.27 -9.74 -0.22
CA ARG A 108 -5.01 -9.70 -0.99
C ARG A 108 -3.98 -8.81 -0.31
N VAL A 109 -2.71 -8.99 -0.66
CA VAL A 109 -1.59 -8.15 -0.25
C VAL A 109 -0.62 -7.97 -1.41
N PHE A 110 0.04 -6.81 -1.50
CA PHE A 110 1.16 -6.61 -2.42
C PHE A 110 2.33 -6.00 -1.66
N GLU A 111 3.50 -6.65 -1.71
CA GLU A 111 4.71 -6.16 -1.07
C GLU A 111 5.09 -4.77 -1.61
N SER A 112 5.57 -3.88 -0.75
CA SER A 112 6.10 -2.55 -1.10
C SER A 112 7.55 -2.35 -0.67
N ASN A 113 8.18 -3.34 -0.02
CA ASN A 113 9.52 -3.28 0.57
C ASN A 113 9.69 -2.03 1.47
N GLY A 114 8.76 -1.85 2.40
CA GLY A 114 8.62 -0.60 3.15
C GLY A 114 8.29 0.56 2.23
N PHE A 115 9.16 1.58 2.20
CA PHE A 115 8.96 2.82 1.43
C PHE A 115 9.36 2.69 -0.07
N GLU A 116 10.07 1.65 -0.48
CA GLU A 116 10.60 1.51 -1.85
C GLU A 116 9.51 1.61 -2.91
N GLY A 117 8.38 0.94 -2.71
CA GLY A 117 7.27 0.95 -3.66
C GLY A 117 6.63 2.33 -3.85
N MET A 118 6.60 3.15 -2.80
CA MET A 118 6.12 4.53 -2.88
C MET A 118 7.19 5.45 -3.50
N GLN A 119 8.47 5.27 -3.14
CA GLN A 119 9.60 5.98 -3.75
C GLN A 119 9.67 5.76 -5.26
N LYS A 120 9.51 4.52 -5.74
CA LYS A 120 9.54 4.20 -7.16
C LYS A 120 8.44 4.89 -7.96
N ARG A 121 7.26 5.08 -7.35
CA ARG A 121 6.14 5.82 -7.96
C ARG A 121 6.40 7.33 -7.98
N TRP A 122 6.96 7.88 -6.91
CA TRP A 122 7.44 9.26 -6.88
C TRP A 122 8.47 9.53 -7.98
N LEU A 123 9.51 8.69 -8.07
CA LEU A 123 10.55 8.82 -9.09
C LEU A 123 9.97 8.65 -10.50
N ALA A 124 9.06 7.70 -10.71
CA ALA A 124 8.36 7.55 -11.99
C ALA A 124 7.57 8.81 -12.39
N ALA A 125 6.87 9.44 -11.45
CA ALA A 125 6.10 10.66 -11.72
C ALA A 125 7.03 11.84 -12.08
N ILE A 126 8.16 11.98 -11.39
CA ILE A 126 9.19 12.99 -11.67
C ILE A 126 9.85 12.74 -13.04
N GLU A 127 10.30 11.51 -13.29
CA GLU A 127 11.00 11.11 -14.52
C GLU A 127 10.12 11.22 -15.77
N ALA A 128 8.82 10.97 -15.61
CA ALA A 128 7.85 11.00 -16.70
C ALA A 128 7.12 12.35 -16.84
N ASP A 129 7.54 13.37 -16.08
CA ASP A 129 6.98 14.72 -16.10
C ASP A 129 5.46 14.74 -15.88
N ALA A 130 4.94 13.93 -14.95
CA ALA A 130 3.50 13.90 -14.68
C ALA A 130 3.00 15.29 -14.27
N ASP A 131 1.86 15.74 -14.80
CA ASP A 131 1.35 17.09 -14.52
C ASP A 131 0.95 17.24 -13.05
N TRP A 132 0.24 16.22 -12.53
CA TRP A 132 -0.26 16.18 -11.15
C TRP A 132 0.08 14.85 -10.47
N VAL A 133 0.00 14.88 -9.14
CA VAL A 133 0.08 13.67 -8.29
C VAL A 133 -1.10 13.64 -7.34
N GLU A 134 -1.64 12.44 -7.12
CA GLU A 134 -2.61 12.18 -6.06
C GLU A 134 -1.99 11.19 -5.07
N LEU A 135 -2.07 11.53 -3.77
CA LEU A 135 -1.66 10.62 -2.70
C LEU A 135 -2.81 9.66 -2.38
N VAL A 136 -2.67 8.42 -2.82
CA VAL A 136 -3.71 7.41 -2.77
C VAL A 136 -3.47 6.52 -1.55
N THR A 137 -4.18 6.69 -0.44
CA THR A 137 -5.27 7.63 -0.17
C THR A 137 -5.05 8.33 1.16
N TRP A 138 -5.85 9.36 1.47
CA TRP A 138 -5.86 9.92 2.81
C TRP A 138 -6.35 8.91 3.85
N ASN A 139 -7.41 8.15 3.55
CA ASN A 139 -8.19 7.42 4.56
C ASN A 139 -8.90 6.14 4.05
N ASP A 140 -8.40 5.46 3.01
CA ASP A 140 -8.91 4.14 2.65
C ASP A 140 -8.32 3.08 3.59
N TRP A 141 -9.03 2.89 4.69
CA TRP A 141 -8.75 1.90 5.72
C TRP A 141 -8.98 0.46 5.25
N SER A 142 -9.83 0.25 4.24
CA SER A 142 -10.20 -1.09 3.79
C SER A 142 -9.10 -1.72 2.95
N GLU A 143 -8.31 -0.90 2.25
CA GLU A 143 -7.21 -1.34 1.41
C GLU A 143 -5.83 -1.06 2.01
N ALA A 144 -5.80 -0.50 3.23
CA ALA A 144 -4.60 -0.08 3.93
C ALA A 144 -3.71 0.91 3.12
N THR A 145 -4.32 1.67 2.21
CA THR A 145 -3.61 2.67 1.40
C THR A 145 -3.59 4.04 2.08
N TYR A 146 -4.20 4.16 3.26
CA TYR A 146 -4.28 5.41 4.01
C TYR A 146 -2.91 6.00 4.39
N LEU A 147 -2.87 7.33 4.40
CA LEU A 147 -1.70 8.14 4.75
C LEU A 147 -1.95 9.07 5.93
N LYS A 148 -3.21 9.24 6.36
CA LYS A 148 -3.55 10.05 7.53
C LYS A 148 -2.82 9.52 8.77
N PRO A 149 -1.96 10.33 9.40
CA PRO A 149 -1.35 9.96 10.66
C PRO A 149 -2.39 9.84 11.78
N PHE A 150 -2.17 8.90 12.68
CA PHE A 150 -2.96 8.69 13.89
C PHE A 150 -2.37 9.44 15.09
N GLY A 151 -1.07 9.77 15.06
CA GLY A 151 -0.39 10.38 16.21
C GLY A 151 -0.18 9.41 17.38
N ARG A 152 -0.45 8.12 17.16
CA ARG A 152 -0.24 7.00 18.06
C ARG A 152 0.01 5.73 17.23
N PRO A 153 0.62 4.68 17.81
CA PRO A 153 1.03 3.52 17.02
C PRO A 153 -0.12 2.77 16.32
N GLN A 154 -1.33 2.81 16.89
CA GLN A 154 -2.52 2.17 16.35
C GLN A 154 -3.79 2.97 16.63
N GLU A 155 -4.82 2.79 15.79
CA GLU A 155 -6.12 3.44 15.90
C GLU A 155 -7.28 2.46 15.67
N SER A 156 -8.38 2.66 16.41
CA SER A 156 -9.67 2.02 16.12
C SER A 156 -10.54 2.97 15.30
N ILE A 157 -10.67 2.71 14.00
CA ILE A 157 -11.45 3.58 13.11
C ILE A 157 -12.94 3.25 13.18
N TRP A 158 -13.29 1.95 13.15
CA TRP A 158 -14.67 1.49 13.16
C TRP A 158 -14.89 0.34 14.14
N LYS A 159 -16.16 0.11 14.49
CA LYS A 159 -16.56 -0.98 15.40
C LYS A 159 -16.29 -2.37 14.81
N HIS A 160 -16.20 -2.50 13.50
CA HIS A 160 -15.97 -3.78 12.85
C HIS A 160 -14.52 -4.27 13.13
N PRO A 161 -14.31 -5.55 13.48
CA PRO A 161 -13.03 -6.06 13.97
C PRO A 161 -11.82 -5.78 13.05
N ALA A 162 -12.03 -5.80 11.73
CA ALA A 162 -10.99 -5.51 10.74
C ALA A 162 -10.31 -4.14 10.87
N TRP A 163 -10.95 -3.17 11.55
CA TRP A 163 -10.45 -1.80 11.68
C TRP A 163 -10.32 -1.33 13.14
N ARG A 164 -10.23 -2.27 14.09
CA ARG A 164 -10.05 -1.93 15.52
C ARG A 164 -8.60 -1.66 15.90
N SER A 165 -7.63 -2.17 15.14
CA SER A 165 -6.21 -2.07 15.47
C SER A 165 -5.39 -1.72 14.22
N LEU A 166 -5.78 -0.65 13.52
CA LEU A 166 -5.03 -0.23 12.34
C LEU A 166 -3.70 0.38 12.75
N PRO A 167 -2.56 -0.12 12.23
CA PRO A 167 -1.26 0.46 12.50
C PRO A 167 -1.08 1.83 11.84
N ASP A 168 -0.28 2.71 12.42
CA ASP A 168 0.01 4.02 11.83
C ASP A 168 0.84 3.92 10.55
N HIS A 169 0.38 4.62 9.50
CA HIS A 169 1.06 4.73 8.19
C HIS A 169 1.73 6.10 7.99
N GLY A 170 1.80 6.94 9.02
CA GLY A 170 2.22 8.33 8.90
C GLY A 170 3.65 8.47 8.36
N ALA A 171 4.52 7.48 8.53
CA ALA A 171 5.88 7.55 7.98
C ALA A 171 5.91 7.55 6.46
N PHE A 172 4.95 6.90 5.78
CA PHE A 172 4.85 6.95 4.31
C PHE A 172 4.63 8.39 3.81
N LEU A 173 3.71 9.12 4.47
CA LEU A 173 3.44 10.53 4.16
C LEU A 173 4.66 11.41 4.46
N GLN A 174 5.31 11.17 5.59
CA GLN A 174 6.44 11.98 6.04
C GLN A 174 7.72 11.75 5.20
N ALA A 175 8.01 10.51 4.81
CA ALA A 175 9.12 10.17 3.92
C ALA A 175 8.88 10.68 2.49
N SER A 176 7.62 10.74 2.06
CA SER A 176 7.23 11.31 0.76
C SER A 176 7.56 12.79 0.62
N ARG A 177 7.75 13.53 1.72
CA ARG A 177 7.98 14.98 1.67
C ARG A 177 9.18 15.37 0.79
N PHE A 178 10.28 14.61 0.87
CA PHE A 178 11.48 14.84 0.06
C PHE A 178 11.16 14.77 -1.44
N TYR A 179 10.41 13.74 -1.85
CA TYR A 179 10.05 13.50 -3.24
C TYR A 179 8.95 14.43 -3.74
N LEU A 180 8.02 14.83 -2.88
CA LEU A 180 7.03 15.85 -3.18
C LEU A 180 7.70 17.20 -3.50
N ASP A 181 8.68 17.60 -2.68
CA ASP A 181 9.42 18.84 -2.90
C ASP A 181 10.28 18.74 -4.17
N TRP A 182 10.85 17.57 -4.46
CA TRP A 182 11.52 17.31 -5.73
C TRP A 182 10.55 17.45 -6.91
N PHE A 183 9.41 16.77 -6.88
CA PHE A 183 8.40 16.85 -7.92
C PHE A 183 7.95 18.29 -8.22
N LYS A 184 7.75 19.11 -7.18
CA LYS A 184 7.34 20.51 -7.34
C LYS A 184 8.42 21.43 -7.91
N THR A 185 9.69 21.10 -7.69
CA THR A 185 10.82 22.01 -8.00
C THR A 185 11.69 21.53 -9.16
N GLY A 186 11.49 20.28 -9.61
CA GLY A 186 12.29 19.65 -10.66
C GLY A 186 13.67 19.16 -10.22
N ALA A 187 14.08 19.39 -8.96
CA ALA A 187 15.38 18.96 -8.44
C ALA A 187 15.28 18.40 -7.01
N PRO A 188 16.11 17.42 -6.63
CA PRO A 188 16.09 16.87 -5.28
C PRO A 188 16.45 17.97 -4.26
N PRO A 189 15.62 18.21 -3.21
CA PRO A 189 15.90 19.24 -2.23
C PRO A 189 17.11 18.83 -1.35
N PRO A 190 17.84 19.80 -0.74
CA PRO A 190 18.90 19.47 0.19
C PRO A 190 18.32 18.81 1.46
N ILE A 191 19.01 17.79 1.98
CA ILE A 191 18.69 17.19 3.27
C ILE A 191 19.33 18.04 4.36
N GLN A 192 18.50 18.78 5.10
CA GLN A 192 18.94 19.70 6.14
C GLN A 192 18.92 19.09 7.54
N ARG A 193 18.22 17.96 7.72
CA ARG A 193 18.01 17.30 9.01
C ARG A 193 18.03 15.80 8.81
N ASP A 194 18.66 15.11 9.75
CA ASP A 194 18.62 13.66 9.84
C ASP A 194 17.20 13.20 10.14
N ARG A 195 16.67 12.27 9.35
CA ARG A 195 15.38 11.60 9.60
C ARG A 195 15.50 10.12 9.28
N ILE A 196 14.94 9.27 10.13
CA ILE A 196 14.97 7.82 9.97
C ILE A 196 13.57 7.28 10.21
N PHE A 197 13.00 6.71 9.17
CA PHE A 197 11.69 6.07 9.19
C PHE A 197 11.83 4.56 9.15
N TYR A 198 10.93 3.86 9.85
CA TYR A 198 10.87 2.41 9.84
C TYR A 198 9.52 1.92 9.31
N PHE A 199 9.53 0.75 8.68
CA PHE A 199 8.38 0.08 8.08
C PHE A 199 8.54 -1.43 8.26
N TYR A 200 7.60 -2.06 8.96
CA TYR A 200 7.63 -3.51 9.15
C TYR A 200 6.25 -4.08 9.41
N GLN A 201 6.05 -5.33 8.99
CA GLN A 201 4.90 -6.13 9.44
C GLN A 201 5.18 -6.65 10.85
N LEU A 202 4.13 -6.77 11.67
CA LEU A 202 4.26 -7.20 13.07
C LEU A 202 4.41 -8.72 13.22
N HIS A 203 4.60 -9.44 12.12
CA HIS A 203 4.71 -10.88 12.06
C HIS A 203 5.35 -11.32 10.73
N PRO A 204 5.91 -12.55 10.66
CA PRO A 204 6.34 -13.14 9.41
C PRO A 204 5.17 -13.39 8.46
N ARG A 205 5.45 -13.41 7.15
CA ARG A 205 4.50 -13.72 6.07
C ARG A 205 3.88 -15.11 6.20
N SER A 206 4.56 -16.03 6.88
CA SER A 206 4.08 -17.39 7.12
C SER A 206 3.06 -17.47 8.26
N ALA A 207 2.85 -16.40 9.03
CA ALA A 207 1.80 -16.35 10.05
C ALA A 207 0.40 -16.55 9.43
N GLU A 208 -0.56 -16.94 10.25
CA GLU A 208 -1.97 -16.94 9.85
C GLU A 208 -2.64 -15.68 10.37
N GLY A 209 -3.41 -14.99 9.53
CA GLY A 209 -4.23 -13.86 9.92
C GLY A 209 -5.72 -14.18 9.84
N THR A 210 -6.57 -13.17 10.03
CA THR A 210 -8.02 -13.35 9.90
C THR A 210 -8.43 -13.13 8.45
N ARG A 211 -8.95 -14.18 7.80
CA ARG A 211 -9.45 -14.14 6.42
C ARG A 211 -10.90 -13.64 6.34
N ASP A 212 -11.72 -14.08 7.29
CA ASP A 212 -13.11 -13.67 7.42
C ASP A 212 -13.39 -13.28 8.87
N PHE A 213 -13.66 -12.00 9.09
CA PHE A 213 -13.93 -11.44 10.41
C PHE A 213 -15.31 -11.81 10.97
N SER A 214 -16.21 -12.36 10.15
CA SER A 214 -17.53 -12.81 10.59
C SER A 214 -17.49 -14.24 11.17
N SER A 215 -16.76 -15.15 10.51
CA SER A 215 -16.57 -16.53 10.96
C SER A 215 -15.29 -16.74 11.80
N LEU A 216 -14.43 -15.72 11.86
CA LEU A 216 -13.08 -15.77 12.45
C LEU A 216 -12.17 -16.83 11.82
N ASP A 217 -12.46 -17.19 10.58
CA ASP A 217 -11.65 -18.10 9.80
C ASP A 217 -10.27 -17.50 9.51
N ARG A 218 -9.25 -18.34 9.60
CA ARG A 218 -7.84 -17.94 9.55
C ARG A 218 -7.19 -18.36 8.24
N GLY A 219 -6.24 -17.55 7.79
CA GLY A 219 -5.49 -17.84 6.58
C GLY A 219 -4.54 -16.72 6.18
N ARG A 220 -3.96 -16.86 4.99
CA ARG A 220 -3.03 -15.89 4.42
C ARG A 220 -3.66 -15.20 3.21
N PRO A 221 -3.45 -13.88 3.05
CA PRO A 221 -3.99 -13.16 1.91
C PRO A 221 -3.39 -13.70 0.61
N LYS A 222 -4.11 -13.55 -0.50
CA LYS A 222 -3.53 -13.85 -1.81
C LYS A 222 -2.24 -13.05 -2.00
N PHE A 223 -1.22 -13.69 -2.57
CA PHE A 223 0.12 -13.15 -2.84
C PHE A 223 1.00 -12.93 -1.61
N TRP A 224 0.66 -13.51 -0.45
CA TRP A 224 1.50 -13.44 0.76
C TRP A 224 2.91 -13.98 0.53
N GLU A 225 3.10 -14.91 -0.40
CA GLU A 225 4.38 -15.51 -0.75
C GLU A 225 5.38 -14.50 -1.33
N GLN A 226 4.91 -13.32 -1.76
CA GLN A 226 5.74 -12.25 -2.30
C GLN A 226 6.31 -11.33 -1.20
N LEU A 227 5.79 -11.43 0.03
CA LEU A 227 6.32 -10.67 1.16
C LEU A 227 7.73 -11.15 1.52
N THR A 228 8.58 -10.24 2.00
CA THR A 228 10.03 -10.48 2.08
C THR A 228 10.57 -10.79 3.49
N ASP A 229 9.72 -10.78 4.52
CA ASP A 229 10.12 -10.95 5.93
C ASP A 229 11.31 -10.04 6.30
N GLN A 230 11.17 -8.76 6.00
CA GLN A 230 12.20 -7.74 6.27
C GLN A 230 11.68 -6.65 7.21
N PHE A 231 12.62 -6.05 7.93
CA PHE A 231 12.43 -4.77 8.61
C PHE A 231 13.08 -3.69 7.74
N HIS A 232 12.28 -2.75 7.23
CA HIS A 232 12.75 -1.74 6.28
C HIS A 232 12.93 -0.38 6.94
N LEU A 233 13.90 0.38 6.46
CA LEU A 233 14.10 1.77 6.83
C LEU A 233 14.25 2.67 5.59
N ALA A 234 13.74 3.89 5.71
CA ALA A 234 14.08 5.00 4.83
C ALA A 234 14.82 6.06 5.64
N THR A 235 16.03 6.41 5.23
CA THR A 235 16.87 7.38 5.94
C THR A 235 17.15 8.58 5.06
N PHE A 236 17.20 9.76 5.67
CA PHE A 236 17.54 11.02 5.04
C PHE A 236 18.59 11.66 5.94
N LEU A 237 19.87 11.48 5.61
CA LEU A 237 20.98 11.86 6.49
C LEU A 237 21.80 13.03 5.92
N THR A 238 22.18 13.97 6.78
CA THR A 238 23.05 15.09 6.43
C THR A 238 24.52 14.66 6.28
N SER A 239 24.91 13.60 6.97
CA SER A 239 26.23 12.99 6.93
C SER A 239 26.14 11.52 7.34
N PRO A 240 27.14 10.68 7.02
CA PRO A 240 27.11 9.26 7.37
C PRO A 240 26.83 9.00 8.85
N ALA A 241 26.16 7.88 9.13
CA ALA A 241 25.83 7.41 10.48
C ALA A 241 25.89 5.88 10.55
N HIS A 242 26.02 5.35 11.76
CA HIS A 242 25.94 3.93 12.04
C HIS A 242 24.59 3.61 12.67
N LEU A 243 23.89 2.60 12.15
CA LEU A 243 22.61 2.13 12.66
C LEU A 243 22.76 0.70 13.19
N SER A 244 22.39 0.49 14.44
CA SER A 244 22.18 -0.82 15.03
C SER A 244 20.69 -1.13 15.12
N VAL A 245 20.30 -2.29 14.61
CA VAL A 245 18.94 -2.83 14.68
C VAL A 245 18.99 -4.14 15.44
N ARG A 246 18.33 -4.19 16.60
CA ARG A 246 18.16 -5.43 17.37
C ARG A 246 16.71 -5.89 17.28
N ILE A 247 16.48 -7.13 16.86
CA ILE A 247 15.17 -7.75 16.78
C ILE A 247 15.24 -9.07 17.56
N GLY A 248 14.56 -9.11 18.71
CA GLY A 248 14.71 -10.22 19.65
C GLY A 248 16.17 -10.38 20.07
N ASP A 249 16.73 -11.57 19.78
CA ASP A 249 18.12 -11.94 20.06
C ASP A 249 19.08 -11.68 18.89
N HIS A 250 18.57 -11.21 17.74
CA HIS A 250 19.37 -10.92 16.56
C HIS A 250 19.77 -9.44 16.53
N SER A 251 21.03 -9.17 16.17
CA SER A 251 21.54 -7.81 16.02
C SER A 251 22.15 -7.62 14.64
N HIS A 252 21.86 -6.48 14.04
CA HIS A 252 22.35 -6.07 12.73
C HIS A 252 22.98 -4.69 12.84
N SER A 253 24.06 -4.47 12.10
CA SER A 253 24.78 -3.19 12.05
C SER A 253 24.91 -2.74 10.60
N LEU A 254 24.53 -1.49 10.33
CA LEU A 254 24.50 -0.89 9.01
C LEU A 254 25.28 0.43 9.02
N ASN A 255 26.19 0.60 8.06
CA ASN A 255 26.79 1.90 7.76
C ASN A 255 25.87 2.63 6.77
N LEU A 256 25.31 3.74 7.20
CA LEU A 256 24.40 4.56 6.39
C LEU A 256 25.18 5.74 5.81
N PRO A 257 25.23 5.90 4.48
CA PRO A 257 25.81 7.10 3.88
C PRO A 257 24.90 8.32 4.08
N ALA A 258 25.42 9.51 3.77
CA ALA A 258 24.59 10.70 3.64
C ALA A 258 23.58 10.56 2.48
N GLY A 259 22.54 11.38 2.47
CA GLY A 259 21.52 11.36 1.42
C GLY A 259 20.28 10.56 1.82
N ALA A 260 19.39 10.38 0.84
CA ALA A 260 18.22 9.51 0.95
C ALA A 260 18.62 8.06 0.67
N GLN A 261 18.36 7.14 1.59
CA GLN A 261 18.70 5.72 1.45
C GLN A 261 17.53 4.83 1.85
N LEU A 262 17.46 3.67 1.20
CA LEU A 262 16.57 2.58 1.60
C LEU A 262 17.44 1.40 2.02
N VAL A 263 17.22 0.90 3.23
CA VAL A 263 17.96 -0.25 3.78
C VAL A 263 16.99 -1.20 4.45
N SER A 264 17.38 -2.46 4.59
CA SER A 264 16.61 -3.44 5.34
C SER A 264 17.50 -4.42 6.08
N VAL A 265 16.93 -5.05 7.10
CA VAL A 265 17.53 -6.19 7.79
C VAL A 265 16.52 -7.33 7.86
N PRO A 266 16.98 -8.60 7.91
CA PRO A 266 16.08 -9.74 8.09
C PRO A 266 15.21 -9.59 9.33
N MET A 267 13.93 -9.90 9.19
CA MET A 267 13.00 -9.97 10.32
C MET A 267 13.32 -11.16 11.22
N SER A 268 13.12 -10.99 12.53
CA SER A 268 13.01 -12.11 13.47
C SER A 268 11.93 -11.81 14.52
N LEU A 269 11.59 -12.78 15.37
CA LEU A 269 10.61 -12.57 16.43
C LEU A 269 11.23 -11.79 17.60
N GLY A 270 10.41 -10.97 18.26
CA GLY A 270 10.77 -10.28 19.49
C GLY A 270 10.74 -8.76 19.39
N ARG A 271 11.25 -8.12 20.45
CA ARG A 271 11.32 -6.65 20.57
C ARG A 271 12.26 -6.06 19.55
N VAL A 272 11.87 -4.92 18.97
CA VAL A 272 12.70 -4.17 18.03
C VAL A 272 13.30 -2.96 18.74
N VAL A 273 14.62 -2.83 18.70
CA VAL A 273 15.34 -1.66 19.23
C VAL A 273 16.23 -1.09 18.13
N LEU A 274 16.13 0.22 17.92
CA LEU A 274 16.96 0.97 17.01
C LEU A 274 17.91 1.87 17.81
N ARG A 275 19.17 1.93 17.38
CA ARG A 275 20.18 2.84 17.93
C ARG A 275 20.98 3.43 16.78
N VAL A 276 21.10 4.76 16.75
CA VAL A 276 21.78 5.48 15.66
C VAL A 276 22.87 6.38 16.24
N GLU A 277 24.08 6.24 15.71
CA GLU A 277 25.27 6.93 16.19
C GLU A 277 26.03 7.57 15.03
N ARG A 278 26.79 8.63 15.32
CA ARG A 278 27.72 9.26 14.39
C ARG A 278 29.05 9.49 15.10
N GLY A 279 30.03 8.66 14.77
CA GLY A 279 31.22 8.52 15.63
C GLY A 279 30.77 8.11 17.04
N ASP A 280 31.27 8.81 18.06
CA ASP A 280 30.92 8.53 19.46
C ASP A 280 29.63 9.22 19.93
N LYS A 281 28.94 9.96 19.05
CA LYS A 281 27.71 10.69 19.38
C LYS A 281 26.48 9.85 19.11
N LEU A 282 25.69 9.58 20.15
CA LEU A 282 24.33 9.07 20.02
C LEU A 282 23.42 10.12 19.37
N LEU A 283 22.77 9.75 18.27
CA LEU A 283 21.76 10.57 17.61
C LEU A 283 20.36 10.22 18.08
N GLY A 284 20.09 8.95 18.41
CA GLY A 284 18.81 8.51 18.97
C GLY A 284 18.78 7.01 19.24
N GLU A 285 17.96 6.61 20.20
CA GLU A 285 17.73 5.22 20.59
C GLU A 285 16.26 5.02 21.02
N ALA A 286 15.62 3.96 20.54
CA ALA A 286 14.26 3.64 20.93
C ALA A 286 13.97 2.13 20.83
N GLU A 287 13.23 1.61 21.81
CA GLU A 287 12.44 0.39 21.65
C GLU A 287 11.13 0.75 20.93
N LEU A 288 10.82 0.03 19.84
CA LEU A 288 9.62 0.31 19.04
C LEU A 288 8.36 -0.22 19.75
N PRO A 289 7.19 0.40 19.52
CA PRO A 289 5.96 0.09 20.27
C PRO A 289 5.48 -1.36 20.21
N PHE A 290 5.81 -2.08 19.12
CA PHE A 290 5.32 -3.44 18.91
C PHE A 290 6.47 -4.42 18.66
N PRO A 291 6.52 -5.55 19.38
CA PRO A 291 7.38 -6.65 19.02
C PRO A 291 6.84 -7.36 17.78
N ILE A 292 7.72 -8.06 17.08
CA ILE A 292 7.35 -8.97 15.99
C ILE A 292 6.93 -10.30 16.59
N ARG A 293 5.73 -10.76 16.26
CA ARG A 293 5.06 -11.93 16.85
C ARG A 293 4.89 -13.03 15.81
N SER A 294 4.70 -14.26 16.25
CA SER A 294 4.42 -15.39 15.35
C SER A 294 3.01 -15.36 14.74
N ASP A 295 2.10 -14.59 15.34
CA ASP A 295 0.69 -14.48 14.96
C ASP A 295 0.42 -13.12 14.31
N ALA A 296 -0.40 -13.11 13.25
CA ALA A 296 -0.69 -11.88 12.51
C ALA A 296 -1.63 -10.91 13.24
N GLY A 297 -2.28 -11.37 14.31
CA GLY A 297 -3.15 -10.57 15.14
C GLY A 297 -4.26 -9.88 14.35
N THR A 298 -4.66 -8.73 14.87
CA THR A 298 -5.68 -7.87 14.24
C THR A 298 -5.08 -6.97 13.15
N GLU A 299 -3.77 -6.76 13.18
CA GLU A 299 -3.01 -5.95 12.21
C GLU A 299 -2.90 -6.67 10.86
N ASN A 300 -2.97 -8.00 10.85
CA ASN A 300 -3.36 -8.84 9.72
C ASN A 300 -2.64 -8.51 8.40
N PHE A 301 -1.31 -8.63 8.40
CA PHE A 301 -0.39 -8.33 7.29
C PHE A 301 -0.29 -6.85 6.91
N ASN A 302 -0.84 -5.94 7.72
CA ASN A 302 -0.64 -4.51 7.50
C ASN A 302 0.76 -4.06 7.97
N TYR A 303 1.28 -3.00 7.36
CA TYR A 303 2.53 -2.39 7.77
C TYR A 303 2.32 -1.52 9.01
N PHE A 304 3.24 -1.59 9.96
CA PHE A 304 3.41 -0.56 10.96
C PHE A 304 4.59 0.33 10.59
N THR A 305 4.41 1.63 10.78
CA THR A 305 5.40 2.63 10.40
C THR A 305 5.60 3.67 11.48
N GLY A 306 6.74 4.35 11.43
CA GLY A 306 7.00 5.50 12.28
C GLY A 306 8.34 6.14 12.00
N GLU A 307 8.68 7.14 12.80
CA GLU A 307 9.95 7.86 12.75
C GLU A 307 10.70 7.65 14.07
N LEU A 308 11.99 7.32 13.97
CA LEU A 308 12.87 7.31 15.13
C LEU A 308 13.14 8.76 15.55
N ALA A 309 12.75 9.10 16.78
CA ALA A 309 13.10 10.39 17.36
C ALA A 309 14.62 10.51 17.52
N LEU A 310 15.19 11.59 16.99
CA LEU A 310 16.60 11.91 17.13
C LEU A 310 16.77 13.11 18.08
N ASP A 311 17.73 13.03 18.99
CA ASP A 311 17.95 13.97 20.11
C ASP A 311 18.39 15.39 19.67
N ALA A 312 18.53 15.62 18.36
CA ALA A 312 18.81 16.96 17.82
C ALA A 312 17.68 17.97 18.04
N TRP A 313 16.49 17.55 18.50
CA TRP A 313 15.33 18.43 18.68
C TRP A 313 15.10 18.94 20.11
N ARG A 314 15.98 18.64 21.07
CA ARG A 314 15.86 19.15 22.46
C ARG A 314 16.71 20.38 22.79
N SER A 315 17.24 21.08 21.79
CA SER A 315 17.99 22.31 22.05
C SER A 315 17.88 23.32 20.91
N ALA A 316 16.84 24.14 20.97
CA ALA A 316 16.93 25.57 20.68
C ALA A 316 16.26 26.29 21.87
N PRO A 317 16.98 27.16 22.61
CA PRO A 317 16.37 28.00 23.65
C PRO A 317 15.37 29.01 23.08
#